data_AF-A0A399RPA3-F1
#
_entry.id   AF-A0A399RPA3-F1
#
_cell.length_a   1.000
_cell.length_b   1.000
_cell.length_c   1.000
_cell.angle_alpha   90.00
_cell.angle_beta   90.00
_cell.angle_gamma   90.00
#
_symmetry.space_group_name_H-M   'P 1'
#
loop_
_entity.id
_entity.type
_entity.pdbx_description
1 polymer ?
#
loop_
_entity_poly.entity_id
_entity_poly.type
_entity_poly.pdbx_seq_one_letter_code
_entity_poly.pdbx_strand_id
1 'polypeptide(L)'
;MNFADRLIAATEEFGPLCVGLDPHAGRIPDLFGGDTPEGVEAWGLAMIEAAKGRTGVIKPQSAFYERHGWQGMRALARILEAARDAGLVVLMDAKRGDIGSTAEGYAAAFLAENAPFPSDALTVNPYMGVDTLEPHVKAAEANGKGVIVLARTSNPGSADFQSKSLEGAPLYERIVEALAPMIERLKGESGWSGLMLVTGATGPQEARRLRELAPDALFLVPGYGAQGAGAADAMSGFVLRGNRLSGGVVSASRSVSFPPEAQSASSMDEWRTAIAGAINAAQADLMVAANR
;
A
#
# COMPACT_ATOMS: atom_id res chain seq x y z
N MET A 1 4.80 19.49 1.49
CA MET A 1 4.10 18.82 0.38
C MET A 1 3.21 17.75 0.97
N ASN A 2 1.93 17.69 0.60
CA ASN A 2 1.02 16.66 1.11
C ASN A 2 1.37 15.26 0.57
N PHE A 3 0.73 14.23 1.11
CA PHE A 3 0.97 12.84 0.73
C PHE A 3 0.69 12.54 -0.75
N ALA A 4 -0.43 13.02 -1.31
CA ALA A 4 -0.83 12.71 -2.67
C ALA A 4 0.22 13.18 -3.69
N ASP A 5 0.69 14.41 -3.54
CA ASP A 5 1.70 14.99 -4.42
C ASP A 5 3.04 14.25 -4.32
N ARG A 6 3.43 13.82 -3.11
CA ARG A 6 4.63 12.99 -2.91
C ARG A 6 4.50 11.61 -3.56
N LEU A 7 3.34 10.95 -3.43
CA LEU A 7 3.10 9.65 -4.06
C LEU A 7 3.12 9.78 -5.59
N ILE A 8 2.51 10.82 -6.14
CA ILE A 8 2.53 11.09 -7.57
C ILE A 8 3.96 11.33 -8.05
N ALA A 9 4.73 12.21 -7.40
CA ALA A 9 6.13 12.43 -7.74
C ALA A 9 6.95 11.12 -7.71
N ALA A 10 6.76 10.29 -6.67
CA ALA A 10 7.43 8.99 -6.54
C ALA A 10 7.07 8.01 -7.67
N THR A 11 5.78 7.93 -8.03
CA THR A 11 5.33 7.10 -9.16
C THR A 11 5.72 7.67 -10.50
N GLU A 12 5.93 8.97 -10.59
CA GLU A 12 6.41 9.61 -11.80
C GLU A 12 7.89 9.34 -12.05
N GLU A 13 8.69 9.38 -11.00
CA GLU A 13 10.14 9.13 -11.03
C GLU A 13 10.46 7.64 -11.21
N PHE A 14 9.89 6.77 -10.38
CA PHE A 14 10.25 5.36 -10.34
C PHE A 14 9.25 4.44 -11.05
N GLY A 15 8.01 4.89 -11.22
CA GLY A 15 6.90 4.09 -11.74
C GLY A 15 5.97 3.56 -10.64
N PRO A 16 4.89 2.84 -11.01
CA PRO A 16 3.75 2.59 -10.11
C PRO A 16 3.92 1.39 -9.15
N LEU A 17 5.10 0.76 -9.11
CA LEU A 17 5.30 -0.41 -8.25
C LEU A 17 5.29 0.01 -6.78
N CYS A 18 4.55 -0.74 -5.97
CA CYS A 18 4.59 -0.66 -4.53
C CYS A 18 5.07 -1.99 -3.94
N VAL A 19 6.30 -2.03 -3.42
CA VAL A 19 6.90 -3.27 -2.90
C VAL A 19 6.31 -3.63 -1.53
N GLY A 20 5.76 -4.84 -1.40
CA GLY A 20 5.18 -5.33 -0.15
C GLY A 20 6.23 -5.94 0.78
N LEU A 21 6.35 -5.42 2.00
CA LEU A 21 7.30 -5.93 3.02
C LEU A 21 6.55 -6.83 4.00
N ASP A 22 6.23 -8.03 3.54
CA ASP A 22 5.36 -8.98 4.25
C ASP A 22 6.18 -10.21 4.68
N PRO A 23 6.83 -10.22 5.86
CA PRO A 23 7.68 -11.32 6.32
C PRO A 23 6.86 -12.59 6.63
N HIS A 24 6.48 -13.31 5.57
CA HIS A 24 5.71 -14.53 5.68
C HIS A 24 6.46 -15.61 6.48
N ALA A 25 5.74 -16.31 7.35
CA ALA A 25 6.30 -17.36 8.19
C ALA A 25 7.11 -18.38 7.37
N GLY A 26 8.30 -18.70 7.85
CA GLY A 26 9.24 -19.63 7.19
C GLY A 26 9.86 -19.17 5.87
N ARG A 27 9.66 -17.91 5.44
CA ARG A 27 10.23 -17.37 4.18
C ARG A 27 11.48 -16.52 4.38
N ILE A 28 11.76 -16.08 5.61
CA ILE A 28 12.95 -15.30 5.92
C ILE A 28 14.18 -16.22 5.78
N PRO A 29 15.12 -15.92 4.88
CA PRO A 29 16.29 -16.76 4.67
C PRO A 29 17.17 -16.87 5.92
N ASP A 30 17.84 -18.00 6.10
CA ASP A 30 18.81 -18.22 7.19
C ASP A 30 19.97 -17.20 7.15
N LEU A 31 20.25 -16.61 5.98
CA LEU A 31 21.18 -15.48 5.82
C LEU A 31 20.86 -14.30 6.76
N PHE A 32 19.61 -14.15 7.17
CA PHE A 32 19.16 -13.11 8.09
C PHE A 32 18.92 -13.63 9.52
N GLY A 33 19.07 -14.93 9.78
CA GLY A 33 18.73 -15.54 11.07
C GLY A 33 17.31 -16.13 11.13
N GLY A 34 16.70 -16.38 9.98
CA GLY A 34 15.43 -17.12 9.87
C GLY A 34 14.22 -16.36 10.42
N ASP A 35 13.15 -17.11 10.69
CA ASP A 35 11.84 -16.59 11.09
C ASP A 35 11.78 -16.15 12.57
N THR A 36 12.65 -15.19 12.91
CA THR A 36 12.82 -14.60 14.25
C THR A 36 12.61 -13.08 14.20
N PRO A 37 12.30 -12.39 15.31
CA PRO A 37 12.17 -10.94 15.30
C PRO A 37 13.42 -10.22 14.76
N GLU A 38 14.60 -10.69 15.15
CA GLU A 38 15.89 -10.18 14.68
C GLU A 38 16.11 -10.45 13.18
N GLY A 39 15.71 -11.63 12.69
CA GLY A 39 15.81 -11.95 11.26
C GLY A 39 14.82 -11.18 10.39
N VAL A 40 13.61 -10.93 10.90
CA VAL A 40 12.62 -10.04 10.27
C VAL A 40 13.17 -8.61 10.16
N GLU A 41 13.81 -8.11 11.22
CA GLU A 41 14.44 -6.79 11.23
C GLU A 41 15.58 -6.70 10.19
N ALA A 42 16.51 -7.66 10.23
CA ALA A 42 17.66 -7.68 9.33
C ALA A 42 17.23 -7.82 7.85
N TRP A 43 16.26 -8.69 7.57
CA TRP A 43 15.66 -8.85 6.24
C TRP A 43 14.96 -7.57 5.78
N GLY A 44 14.15 -6.96 6.64
CA GLY A 44 13.41 -5.74 6.30
C GLY A 44 14.33 -4.57 6.00
N LEU A 45 15.39 -4.36 6.78
CA LEU A 45 16.40 -3.34 6.50
C LEU A 45 17.12 -3.59 5.17
N ALA A 46 17.46 -4.85 4.86
CA ALA A 46 18.05 -5.20 3.58
C ALA A 46 17.09 -4.98 2.39
N MET A 47 15.79 -5.18 2.59
CA MET A 47 14.76 -4.86 1.59
C MET A 47 14.68 -3.34 1.32
N ILE A 48 14.81 -2.49 2.34
CA ILE A 48 14.88 -1.03 2.15
C ILE A 48 16.07 -0.63 1.29
N GLU A 49 17.25 -1.16 1.58
CA GLU A 49 18.46 -0.89 0.77
C GLU A 49 18.31 -1.38 -0.67
N ALA A 50 17.64 -2.52 -0.89
CA ALA A 50 17.36 -3.01 -2.24
C ALA A 50 16.33 -2.15 -2.98
N ALA A 51 15.32 -1.62 -2.28
CA ALA A 51 14.27 -0.78 -2.85
C ALA A 51 14.76 0.63 -3.21
N LYS A 52 15.69 1.18 -2.43
CA LYS A 52 16.25 2.54 -2.62
C LYS A 52 16.71 2.77 -4.06
N GLY A 53 16.15 3.79 -4.70
CA GLY A 53 16.47 4.17 -6.08
C GLY A 53 15.91 3.25 -7.17
N ARG A 54 15.08 2.25 -6.82
CA ARG A 54 14.43 1.33 -7.78
C ARG A 54 12.91 1.40 -7.75
N THR A 55 12.35 1.75 -6.61
CA THR A 55 10.92 2.04 -6.43
C THR A 55 10.78 3.24 -5.49
N GLY A 56 9.69 3.98 -5.61
CA GLY A 56 9.37 5.08 -4.70
C GLY A 56 8.46 4.69 -3.54
N VAL A 57 7.89 3.46 -3.54
CA VAL A 57 6.76 3.13 -2.66
C VAL A 57 6.91 1.73 -2.07
N ILE A 58 6.72 1.63 -0.75
CA ILE A 58 6.67 0.37 -0.03
C ILE A 58 5.37 0.23 0.77
N LYS A 59 4.99 -1.02 1.06
CA LYS A 59 3.78 -1.34 1.84
C LYS A 59 4.00 -2.51 2.80
N PRO A 60 4.52 -2.27 4.02
CA PRO A 60 4.55 -3.29 5.06
C PRO A 60 3.13 -3.66 5.52
N GLN A 61 2.90 -4.94 5.80
CA GLN A 61 1.65 -5.46 6.38
C GLN A 61 1.85 -5.78 7.86
N SER A 62 1.19 -5.02 8.75
CA SER A 62 1.47 -5.03 10.19
C SER A 62 1.31 -6.41 10.82
N ALA A 63 0.36 -7.22 10.36
CA ALA A 63 0.09 -8.55 10.90
C ALA A 63 1.31 -9.47 10.92
N PHE A 64 2.21 -9.36 9.93
CA PHE A 64 3.41 -10.19 9.87
C PHE A 64 4.49 -9.78 10.88
N TYR A 65 4.42 -8.56 11.41
CA TYR A 65 5.29 -8.08 12.48
C TYR A 65 4.64 -8.34 13.84
N GLU A 66 3.33 -8.10 13.96
CA GLU A 66 2.54 -8.32 15.18
C GLU A 66 2.66 -9.75 15.71
N ARG A 67 2.74 -10.75 14.83
CA ARG A 67 2.90 -12.18 15.22
C ARG A 67 4.19 -12.47 16.00
N HIS A 68 5.19 -11.59 15.91
CA HIS A 68 6.45 -11.65 16.66
C HIS A 68 6.41 -10.81 17.96
N GLY A 69 5.23 -10.38 18.38
CA GLY A 69 5.03 -9.59 19.60
C GLY A 69 5.67 -8.21 19.53
N TRP A 70 6.04 -7.66 20.69
CA TRP A 70 6.62 -6.33 20.78
C TRP A 70 7.98 -6.23 20.06
N GLN A 71 8.74 -7.32 19.97
CA GLN A 71 10.01 -7.36 19.23
C GLN A 71 9.78 -7.21 17.73
N GLY A 72 8.74 -7.85 17.18
CA GLY A 72 8.35 -7.65 15.79
C GLY A 72 7.90 -6.22 15.49
N MET A 73 7.15 -5.62 16.42
CA MET A 73 6.77 -4.21 16.31
C MET A 73 7.99 -3.27 16.40
N ARG A 74 8.98 -3.59 17.25
CA ARG A 74 10.26 -2.87 17.28
C ARG A 74 10.99 -2.97 15.93
N ALA A 75 11.04 -4.16 15.34
CA ALA A 75 11.62 -4.36 14.02
C ALA A 75 10.90 -3.52 12.96
N LEU A 76 9.56 -3.52 12.97
CA LEU A 76 8.75 -2.68 12.09
C LEU A 76 9.12 -1.21 12.23
N ALA A 77 9.16 -0.67 13.45
CA ALA A 77 9.52 0.73 13.69
C ALA A 77 10.87 1.09 13.05
N ARG A 78 11.90 0.27 13.26
CA ARG A 78 13.24 0.48 12.66
C ARG A 78 13.24 0.44 11.14
N ILE A 79 12.48 -0.50 10.55
CA ILE A 79 12.33 -0.59 9.09
C ILE A 79 11.65 0.65 8.52
N LEU A 80 10.62 1.18 9.20
CA LEU A 80 9.91 2.39 8.79
C LEU A 80 10.80 3.63 8.91
N GLU A 81 11.62 3.73 9.95
CA GLU A 81 12.63 4.78 10.08
C GLU A 81 13.62 4.75 8.91
N ALA A 82 14.18 3.58 8.62
CA ALA A 82 15.09 3.41 7.48
C ALA A 82 14.42 3.73 6.14
N ALA A 83 13.14 3.36 5.95
CA ALA A 83 12.39 3.67 4.73
C ALA A 83 12.23 5.18 4.52
N ARG A 84 11.89 5.90 5.59
CA ARG A 84 11.79 7.37 5.59
C ARG A 84 13.14 8.00 5.26
N ASP A 85 14.23 7.54 5.86
CA ASP A 85 15.58 8.05 5.60
C ASP A 85 16.04 7.76 4.17
N ALA A 86 15.54 6.66 3.58
CA ALA A 86 15.76 6.33 2.17
C ALA A 86 14.87 7.13 1.19
N GLY A 87 13.95 7.97 1.69
CA GLY A 87 13.04 8.78 0.87
C GLY A 87 11.88 7.98 0.26
N LEU A 88 11.58 6.79 0.77
CA LEU A 88 10.49 5.95 0.28
C LEU A 88 9.16 6.39 0.88
N VAL A 89 8.10 6.35 0.07
CA VAL A 89 6.72 6.55 0.55
C VAL A 89 6.22 5.27 1.20
N VAL A 90 5.76 5.36 2.45
CA VAL A 90 5.31 4.22 3.24
C VAL A 90 3.78 4.14 3.30
N LEU A 91 3.22 3.09 2.70
CA LEU A 91 1.80 2.74 2.85
C LEU A 91 1.64 1.64 3.91
N MET A 92 1.30 2.02 5.14
CA MET A 92 1.10 1.06 6.21
C MET A 92 -0.20 0.27 6.00
N ASP A 93 -0.07 -1.03 5.80
CA ASP A 93 -1.22 -1.90 5.64
C ASP A 93 -1.59 -2.57 6.97
N ALA A 94 -2.43 -1.90 7.77
CA ALA A 94 -2.85 -2.33 9.10
C ALA A 94 -4.38 -2.47 9.27
N LYS A 95 -5.17 -2.00 8.28
CA LYS A 95 -6.64 -2.14 8.16
C LYS A 95 -7.39 -1.79 9.45
N ARG A 96 -6.96 -0.72 10.13
CA ARG A 96 -7.54 -0.32 11.42
C ARG A 96 -8.99 0.14 11.25
N GLY A 97 -9.79 -0.06 12.29
CA GLY A 97 -11.20 0.33 12.31
C GLY A 97 -11.70 0.24 13.74
N ASP A 98 -12.06 1.39 14.31
CA ASP A 98 -12.58 1.53 15.67
C ASP A 98 -13.27 2.90 15.82
N ILE A 99 -13.84 3.20 16.98
CA ILE A 99 -14.59 4.44 17.21
C ILE A 99 -13.85 5.43 18.11
N GLY A 100 -14.18 6.72 17.97
CA GLY A 100 -13.80 7.79 18.89
C GLY A 100 -12.31 7.79 19.26
N SER A 101 -12.03 7.83 20.56
CA SER A 101 -10.66 7.91 21.09
C SER A 101 -9.78 6.69 20.74
N THR A 102 -10.37 5.53 20.45
CA THR A 102 -9.58 4.36 20.03
C THR A 102 -9.05 4.55 18.60
N ALA A 103 -9.87 5.09 17.71
CA ALA A 103 -9.43 5.48 16.37
C ALA A 103 -8.38 6.61 16.41
N GLU A 104 -8.50 7.56 17.35
CA GLU A 104 -7.47 8.57 17.59
C GLU A 104 -6.13 7.94 18.02
N GLY A 105 -6.18 6.90 18.87
CA GLY A 105 -4.99 6.12 19.24
C GLY A 105 -4.31 5.46 18.05
N TYR A 106 -5.08 4.85 17.13
CA TYR A 106 -4.52 4.31 15.89
C TYR A 106 -3.94 5.41 14.99
N ALA A 107 -4.64 6.53 14.82
CA ALA A 107 -4.15 7.65 14.03
C ALA A 107 -2.83 8.20 14.60
N ALA A 108 -2.72 8.37 15.92
CA ALA A 108 -1.50 8.81 16.58
C ALA A 108 -0.33 7.82 16.41
N ALA A 109 -0.61 6.52 16.42
CA ALA A 109 0.42 5.49 16.28
C ALA A 109 1.11 5.47 14.91
N PHE A 110 0.43 5.91 13.85
CA PHE A 110 0.93 5.79 12.46
C PHE A 110 1.04 7.11 11.68
N LEU A 111 0.16 8.08 11.95
CA LEU A 111 -0.01 9.28 11.12
C LEU A 111 0.42 10.59 11.81
N ALA A 112 0.68 10.58 13.13
CA ALA A 112 1.24 11.75 13.80
C ALA A 112 2.65 12.08 13.31
N GLU A 113 3.06 13.34 13.43
CA GLU A 113 4.40 13.82 13.08
C GLU A 113 5.52 12.98 13.74
N ASN A 114 5.35 12.64 15.03
CA ASN A 114 6.26 11.82 15.82
C ASN A 114 5.73 10.40 16.08
N ALA A 115 4.91 9.87 15.16
CA ALA A 115 4.34 8.54 15.27
C ALA A 115 5.44 7.48 15.52
N PRO A 116 5.23 6.53 16.46
CA PRO A 116 6.17 5.44 16.71
C PRO A 116 6.32 4.49 15.52
N PHE A 117 5.33 4.45 14.63
CA PHE A 117 5.37 3.71 13.37
C PHE A 117 5.20 4.69 12.20
N PRO A 118 6.24 5.49 11.87
CA PRO A 118 6.11 6.60 10.94
C PRO A 118 5.66 6.10 9.56
N SER A 119 4.47 6.51 9.16
CA SER A 119 3.84 6.09 7.90
C SER A 119 3.40 7.32 7.10
N ASP A 120 3.31 7.17 5.78
CA ASP A 120 2.79 8.22 4.90
C ASP A 120 1.30 8.09 4.64
N ALA A 121 0.80 6.85 4.65
CA ALA A 121 -0.63 6.57 4.69
C ALA A 121 -0.92 5.29 5.48
N LEU A 122 -2.15 5.15 5.95
CA LEU A 122 -2.62 4.01 6.74
C LEU A 122 -3.87 3.39 6.11
N THR A 123 -3.90 2.06 5.97
CA THR A 123 -5.12 1.36 5.56
C THR A 123 -6.15 1.29 6.69
N VAL A 124 -7.40 1.59 6.37
CA VAL A 124 -8.53 1.63 7.32
C VAL A 124 -9.77 0.96 6.74
N ASN A 125 -10.59 0.36 7.62
CA ASN A 125 -11.83 -0.32 7.26
C ASN A 125 -13.06 0.57 7.53
N PRO A 126 -13.88 0.90 6.52
CA PRO A 126 -15.01 1.82 6.67
C PRO A 126 -16.27 1.16 7.26
N TYR A 127 -16.24 -0.12 7.60
CA TYR A 127 -17.42 -0.91 7.98
C TYR A 127 -18.27 -0.27 9.08
N MET A 128 -17.63 0.37 10.07
CA MET A 128 -18.31 0.94 11.23
C MET A 128 -18.95 2.30 10.98
N GLY A 129 -18.79 2.88 9.78
CA GLY A 129 -19.32 4.19 9.42
C GLY A 129 -18.23 5.22 9.10
N VAL A 130 -18.60 6.27 8.39
CA VAL A 130 -17.68 7.33 7.94
C VAL A 130 -17.08 8.09 9.12
N ASP A 131 -17.83 8.24 10.22
CA ASP A 131 -17.36 8.88 11.46
C ASP A 131 -16.14 8.18 12.07
N THR A 132 -15.97 6.87 11.87
CA THR A 132 -14.78 6.12 12.32
C THR A 132 -13.52 6.42 11.52
N LEU A 133 -13.67 6.99 10.32
CA LEU A 133 -12.56 7.42 9.47
C LEU A 133 -12.06 8.82 9.85
N GLU A 134 -12.94 9.64 10.44
CA GLU A 134 -12.68 11.06 10.72
C GLU A 134 -11.40 11.30 11.55
N PRO A 135 -11.08 10.52 12.61
CA PRO A 135 -9.82 10.70 13.34
C PRO A 135 -8.57 10.52 12.47
N HIS A 136 -8.62 9.55 11.54
CA HIS A 136 -7.53 9.27 10.61
C HIS A 136 -7.39 10.37 9.55
N VAL A 137 -8.52 10.86 9.02
CA VAL A 137 -8.55 11.96 8.04
C VAL A 137 -8.04 13.26 8.66
N LYS A 138 -8.45 13.59 9.90
CA LYS A 138 -7.93 14.75 10.63
C LYS A 138 -6.43 14.66 10.87
N ALA A 139 -5.93 13.49 11.30
CA ALA A 139 -4.50 13.29 11.46
C ALA A 139 -3.75 13.42 10.13
N ALA A 140 -4.33 12.92 9.04
CA ALA A 140 -3.76 13.03 7.70
C ALA A 140 -3.69 14.48 7.21
N GLU A 141 -4.77 15.23 7.38
CA GLU A 141 -4.86 16.67 7.06
C GLU A 141 -3.82 17.48 7.85
N ALA A 142 -3.73 17.25 9.15
CA ALA A 142 -2.81 17.99 10.03
C ALA A 142 -1.32 17.70 9.76
N ASN A 143 -0.99 16.48 9.32
CA ASN A 143 0.40 16.02 9.19
C ASN A 143 0.84 15.78 7.74
N GLY A 144 0.02 16.16 6.75
CA GLY A 144 0.31 15.93 5.33
C GLY A 144 0.43 14.44 4.95
N LYS A 145 -0.37 13.59 5.59
CA LYS A 145 -0.43 12.13 5.38
C LYS A 145 -1.64 11.73 4.52
N GLY A 146 -1.80 10.43 4.28
CA GLY A 146 -2.92 9.84 3.57
C GLY A 146 -3.68 8.80 4.39
N VAL A 147 -4.84 8.41 3.87
CA VAL A 147 -5.70 7.35 4.42
C VAL A 147 -6.10 6.45 3.27
N ILE A 148 -6.01 5.13 3.44
CA ILE A 148 -6.33 4.16 2.38
C ILE A 148 -7.55 3.34 2.81
N VAL A 149 -8.70 3.65 2.25
CA VAL A 149 -9.97 3.02 2.64
C VAL A 149 -10.18 1.73 1.87
N LEU A 150 -10.58 0.67 2.57
CA LEU A 150 -11.00 -0.58 1.93
C LEU A 150 -12.32 -0.37 1.15
N ALA A 151 -12.24 -0.29 -0.18
CA ALA A 151 -13.41 -0.19 -1.05
C ALA A 151 -13.81 -1.57 -1.62
N ARG A 152 -12.96 -2.12 -2.50
CA ARG A 152 -13.22 -3.40 -3.19
C ARG A 152 -11.99 -4.29 -3.12
N THR A 153 -12.05 -5.39 -2.36
CA THR A 153 -10.93 -6.33 -2.18
C THR A 153 -11.03 -7.54 -3.11
N SER A 154 -9.92 -8.18 -3.46
CA SER A 154 -9.88 -9.29 -4.44
C SER A 154 -10.17 -10.69 -3.86
N ASN A 155 -10.37 -10.82 -2.55
CA ASN A 155 -10.63 -12.13 -1.92
C ASN A 155 -12.05 -12.65 -2.25
N PRO A 156 -12.26 -13.98 -2.36
CA PRO A 156 -13.57 -14.56 -2.69
C PRO A 156 -14.73 -14.07 -1.81
N GLY A 157 -14.50 -13.98 -0.49
CA GLY A 157 -15.50 -13.50 0.48
C GLY A 157 -15.89 -12.02 0.34
N SER A 158 -15.28 -11.26 -0.57
CA SER A 158 -15.73 -9.89 -0.84
C SER A 158 -17.19 -9.84 -1.29
N ALA A 159 -17.67 -10.88 -1.99
CA ALA A 159 -19.03 -10.95 -2.49
C ALA A 159 -20.09 -11.15 -1.38
N ASP A 160 -19.67 -11.55 -0.17
CA ASP A 160 -20.58 -11.76 0.95
C ASP A 160 -21.26 -10.45 1.36
N PHE A 161 -20.53 -9.33 1.27
CA PHE A 161 -21.02 -8.00 1.65
C PHE A 161 -20.80 -6.93 0.58
N GLN A 162 -19.57 -6.78 0.06
CA GLN A 162 -19.20 -5.64 -0.79
C GLN A 162 -20.03 -5.58 -2.08
N SER A 163 -20.34 -6.74 -2.66
CA SER A 163 -21.12 -6.86 -3.89
C SER A 163 -22.64 -6.92 -3.67
N LYS A 164 -23.12 -6.89 -2.42
CA LYS A 164 -24.56 -6.90 -2.14
C LYS A 164 -25.16 -5.54 -2.51
N SER A 165 -26.36 -5.56 -3.09
CA SER A 165 -27.08 -4.34 -3.45
C SER A 165 -27.57 -3.63 -2.19
N LEU A 166 -27.23 -2.35 -2.07
CA LEU A 166 -27.74 -1.39 -1.10
C LEU A 166 -28.29 -0.20 -1.88
N GLU A 167 -29.61 -0.01 -1.82
CA GLU A 167 -30.31 1.07 -2.51
C GLU A 167 -30.06 1.07 -4.04
N GLY A 168 -29.93 -0.11 -4.66
CA GLY A 168 -29.80 -0.24 -6.11
C GLY A 168 -28.36 -0.18 -6.65
N ALA A 169 -27.34 -0.02 -5.80
CA ALA A 169 -25.93 -0.13 -6.17
C ALA A 169 -25.20 -1.09 -5.22
N PRO A 170 -24.09 -1.72 -5.63
CA PRO A 170 -23.26 -2.50 -4.71
C PRO A 170 -22.81 -1.68 -3.50
N LEU A 171 -22.73 -2.32 -2.32
CA LEU A 171 -22.29 -1.69 -1.07
C LEU A 171 -20.94 -0.95 -1.22
N TYR A 172 -19.99 -1.52 -1.98
CA TYR A 172 -18.70 -0.86 -2.18
C TYR A 172 -18.81 0.48 -2.92
N GLU A 173 -19.80 0.65 -3.81
CA GLU A 173 -20.06 1.93 -4.49
C GLU A 173 -20.61 2.94 -3.50
N ARG A 174 -21.58 2.53 -2.67
CA ARG A 174 -22.16 3.39 -1.62
C ARG A 174 -21.12 3.89 -0.62
N ILE A 175 -20.19 3.02 -0.24
CA ILE A 175 -19.06 3.39 0.60
C ILE A 175 -18.25 4.49 -0.09
N VAL A 176 -17.87 4.33 -1.36
CA VAL A 176 -17.03 5.30 -2.06
C VAL A 176 -17.73 6.64 -2.30
N GLU A 177 -19.03 6.62 -2.62
CA GLU A 177 -19.85 7.84 -2.72
C GLU A 177 -19.84 8.63 -1.40
N ALA A 178 -19.95 7.94 -0.26
CA ALA A 178 -19.93 8.58 1.05
C ALA A 178 -18.56 9.19 1.43
N LEU A 179 -17.47 8.80 0.75
CA LEU A 179 -16.12 9.33 0.98
C LEU A 179 -15.85 10.65 0.24
N ALA A 180 -16.74 11.09 -0.67
CA ALA A 180 -16.51 12.29 -1.48
C ALA A 180 -16.10 13.54 -0.67
N PRO A 181 -16.71 13.86 0.49
CA PRO A 181 -16.27 15.00 1.31
C PRO A 181 -14.83 14.85 1.84
N MET A 182 -14.42 13.63 2.20
CA MET A 182 -13.08 13.36 2.72
C MET A 182 -12.02 13.33 1.61
N ILE A 183 -12.42 12.89 0.40
CA ILE A 183 -11.57 12.96 -0.80
C ILE A 183 -11.21 14.42 -1.10
N GLU A 184 -12.19 15.33 -1.06
CA GLU A 184 -11.94 16.75 -1.30
C GLU A 184 -11.05 17.39 -0.23
N ARG A 185 -11.25 17.04 1.05
CA ARG A 185 -10.44 17.56 2.16
C ARG A 185 -8.95 17.21 2.07
N LEU A 186 -8.63 16.03 1.52
CA LEU A 186 -7.24 15.57 1.39
C LEU A 186 -6.65 15.85 -0.01
N LYS A 187 -7.28 16.69 -0.82
CA LYS A 187 -6.83 17.01 -2.17
C LYS A 187 -5.55 17.84 -2.16
N GLY A 188 -4.55 17.39 -2.91
CA GLY A 188 -3.28 18.06 -3.09
C GLY A 188 -3.21 18.99 -4.30
N GLU A 189 -2.04 19.58 -4.53
CA GLU A 189 -1.82 20.55 -5.61
C GLU A 189 -1.85 19.89 -6.99
N SER A 190 -1.53 18.59 -7.08
CA SER A 190 -1.70 17.77 -8.29
C SER A 190 -3.16 17.49 -8.66
N GLY A 191 -4.10 17.88 -7.79
CA GLY A 191 -5.52 17.56 -7.89
C GLY A 191 -5.86 16.12 -7.47
N TRP A 192 -4.87 15.32 -7.09
CA TRP A 192 -5.09 14.00 -6.50
C TRP A 192 -5.34 14.11 -4.99
N SER A 193 -6.19 13.23 -4.46
CA SER A 193 -6.48 13.15 -3.03
C SER A 193 -5.56 12.18 -2.30
N GLY A 194 -5.18 12.56 -1.08
CA GLY A 194 -4.52 11.69 -0.12
C GLY A 194 -5.44 10.65 0.50
N LEU A 195 -6.76 10.72 0.25
CA LEU A 195 -7.68 9.61 0.48
C LEU A 195 -7.58 8.63 -0.70
N MET A 196 -7.00 7.47 -0.43
CA MET A 196 -6.86 6.39 -1.38
C MET A 196 -7.94 5.34 -1.22
N LEU A 197 -8.17 4.55 -2.28
CA LEU A 197 -9.07 3.39 -2.26
C LEU A 197 -8.27 2.09 -2.51
N VAL A 198 -8.53 1.06 -1.72
CA VAL A 198 -8.10 -0.29 -2.09
C VAL A 198 -9.03 -0.84 -3.16
N THR A 199 -8.47 -1.14 -4.34
CA THR A 199 -9.19 -1.72 -5.48
C THR A 199 -8.46 -2.99 -5.94
N GLY A 200 -9.04 -4.17 -5.74
CA GLY A 200 -8.40 -5.44 -6.09
C GLY A 200 -8.14 -5.59 -7.59
N ALA A 201 -6.99 -6.17 -7.96
CA ALA A 201 -6.55 -6.30 -9.36
C ALA A 201 -7.42 -7.21 -10.24
N THR A 202 -8.31 -8.02 -9.65
CA THR A 202 -9.13 -9.02 -10.35
C THR A 202 -10.48 -8.50 -10.83
N GLY A 203 -10.83 -7.24 -10.56
CA GLY A 203 -12.11 -6.63 -10.91
C GLY A 203 -11.93 -5.39 -11.78
N PRO A 204 -11.52 -5.51 -13.06
CA PRO A 204 -11.17 -4.36 -13.86
C PRO A 204 -12.36 -3.45 -14.20
N GLN A 205 -13.58 -3.99 -14.22
CA GLN A 205 -14.81 -3.20 -14.40
C GLN A 205 -15.15 -2.44 -13.12
N GLU A 206 -15.06 -3.09 -11.96
CA GLU A 206 -15.26 -2.44 -10.67
C GLU A 206 -14.23 -1.32 -10.44
N ALA A 207 -12.97 -1.51 -10.83
CA ALA A 207 -11.95 -0.46 -10.73
C ALA A 207 -12.26 0.76 -11.62
N ARG A 208 -12.77 0.55 -12.84
CA ARG A 208 -13.24 1.66 -13.71
C ARG A 208 -14.43 2.37 -13.10
N ARG A 209 -15.39 1.61 -12.56
CA ARG A 209 -16.57 2.15 -11.89
C ARG A 209 -16.20 2.99 -10.66
N LEU A 210 -15.24 2.52 -9.86
CA LEU A 210 -14.71 3.28 -8.72
C LEU A 210 -14.00 4.56 -9.17
N ARG A 211 -13.30 4.54 -10.31
CA ARG A 211 -12.70 5.76 -10.88
C ARG A 211 -13.75 6.78 -11.29
N GLU A 212 -14.89 6.37 -11.83
CA GLU A 212 -16.00 7.28 -12.14
C GLU A 212 -16.58 7.92 -10.88
N LEU A 213 -16.74 7.15 -9.80
CA LEU A 213 -17.31 7.62 -8.53
C LEU A 213 -16.34 8.52 -7.74
N ALA A 214 -15.04 8.25 -7.83
CA ALA A 214 -14.00 8.96 -7.11
C ALA A 214 -12.86 9.37 -8.07
N PRO A 215 -13.09 10.36 -8.96
CA PRO A 215 -12.17 10.72 -10.04
C PRO A 215 -10.79 11.15 -9.54
N ASP A 216 -10.72 11.72 -8.34
CA ASP A 216 -9.50 12.28 -7.76
C ASP A 216 -8.87 11.39 -6.68
N ALA A 217 -9.48 10.25 -6.32
CA ALA A 217 -8.89 9.35 -5.32
C ALA A 217 -7.77 8.49 -5.92
N LEU A 218 -6.64 8.36 -5.23
CA LEU A 218 -5.56 7.48 -5.65
C LEU A 218 -5.90 6.01 -5.31
N PHE A 219 -5.46 5.04 -6.10
CA PHE A 219 -5.74 3.62 -5.85
C PHE A 219 -4.53 2.88 -5.30
N LEU A 220 -4.75 2.01 -4.30
CA LEU A 220 -3.82 0.96 -3.92
C LEU A 220 -4.36 -0.35 -4.48
N VAL A 221 -3.62 -0.95 -5.43
CA VAL A 221 -4.05 -2.15 -6.13
C VAL A 221 -3.26 -3.38 -5.67
N PRO A 222 -3.76 -4.15 -4.69
CA PRO A 222 -3.16 -5.43 -4.35
C PRO A 222 -3.53 -6.52 -5.35
N GLY A 223 -2.67 -7.53 -5.45
CA GLY A 223 -2.99 -8.79 -6.13
C GLY A 223 -2.34 -9.00 -7.50
N TYR A 224 -1.49 -8.07 -7.95
CA TYR A 224 -0.68 -8.27 -9.16
C TYR A 224 0.25 -9.50 -9.04
N GLY A 225 0.34 -10.27 -10.12
CA GLY A 225 1.16 -11.49 -10.22
C GLY A 225 0.58 -12.67 -9.43
N ALA A 226 0.68 -12.65 -8.10
CA ALA A 226 0.38 -13.81 -7.26
C ALA A 226 -1.11 -14.19 -7.20
N GLN A 227 -2.03 -13.31 -7.61
CA GLN A 227 -3.47 -13.58 -7.70
C GLN A 227 -3.96 -13.70 -9.16
N GLY A 228 -3.02 -13.79 -10.12
CA GLY A 228 -3.32 -14.05 -11.54
C GLY A 228 -3.71 -12.84 -12.38
N ALA A 229 -3.78 -11.64 -11.79
CA ALA A 229 -4.03 -10.40 -12.54
C ALA A 229 -2.74 -9.90 -13.21
N GLY A 230 -2.84 -9.58 -14.50
CA GLY A 230 -1.77 -8.94 -15.27
C GLY A 230 -1.67 -7.43 -14.99
N ALA A 231 -0.57 -6.80 -15.42
CA ALA A 231 -0.31 -5.38 -15.21
C ALA A 231 -1.42 -4.46 -15.76
N ALA A 232 -1.98 -4.78 -16.93
CA ALA A 232 -3.05 -3.97 -17.55
C ALA A 232 -4.35 -3.99 -16.73
N ASP A 233 -4.75 -5.16 -16.22
CA ASP A 233 -5.95 -5.28 -15.37
C ASP A 233 -5.75 -4.58 -14.03
N ALA A 234 -4.55 -4.69 -13.45
CA ALA A 234 -4.19 -4.00 -12.21
C ALA A 234 -4.24 -2.46 -12.35
N MET A 235 -4.13 -1.90 -13.56
CA MET A 235 -4.17 -0.46 -13.79
C MET A 235 -5.45 0.00 -14.49
N SER A 236 -6.50 -0.82 -14.56
CA SER A 236 -7.72 -0.47 -15.30
C SER A 236 -8.46 0.74 -14.73
N GLY A 237 -8.25 1.07 -13.46
CA GLY A 237 -8.78 2.26 -12.78
C GLY A 237 -7.84 3.47 -12.83
N PHE A 238 -6.69 3.38 -13.49
CA PHE A 238 -5.76 4.50 -13.65
C PHE A 238 -6.20 5.36 -14.84
N VAL A 239 -5.78 6.63 -14.84
CA VAL A 239 -6.13 7.60 -15.88
C VAL A 239 -4.88 8.10 -16.58
N LEU A 240 -4.96 8.31 -17.89
CA LEU A 240 -3.88 8.90 -18.65
C LEU A 240 -3.71 10.37 -18.25
N ARG A 241 -2.56 10.73 -17.66
CA ARG A 241 -2.15 12.13 -17.47
C ARG A 241 -0.82 12.35 -18.17
N GLY A 242 -0.78 13.26 -19.13
CA GLY A 242 0.35 13.41 -20.04
C GLY A 242 0.50 12.17 -20.92
N ASN A 243 1.61 11.46 -20.80
CA ASN A 243 1.97 10.30 -21.62
C ASN A 243 1.98 8.97 -20.84
N ARG A 244 1.43 8.94 -19.62
CA ARG A 244 1.45 7.74 -18.76
C ARG A 244 0.19 7.63 -17.91
N LEU A 245 -0.22 6.39 -17.62
CA LEU A 245 -1.25 6.10 -16.62
C LEU A 245 -0.82 6.54 -15.22
N SER A 246 -1.69 7.27 -14.55
CA SER A 246 -1.53 7.81 -13.20
C SER A 246 -2.78 7.53 -12.37
N GLY A 247 -2.74 7.80 -11.07
CA GLY A 247 -3.90 7.64 -10.18
C GLY A 247 -3.80 6.48 -9.21
N GLY A 248 -2.61 5.90 -8.98
CA GLY A 248 -2.41 4.89 -7.97
C GLY A 248 -1.08 4.15 -8.04
N VAL A 249 -0.99 3.09 -7.23
CA VAL A 249 0.14 2.16 -7.18
C VAL A 249 -0.35 0.71 -7.23
N VAL A 250 0.49 -0.17 -7.76
CA VAL A 250 0.24 -1.61 -7.85
C VAL A 250 1.16 -2.34 -6.89
N SER A 251 0.57 -3.04 -5.91
CA SER A 251 1.33 -3.73 -4.88
C SER A 251 1.76 -5.13 -5.31
N ALA A 252 3.06 -5.39 -5.21
CA ALA A 252 3.67 -6.70 -5.41
C ALA A 252 4.45 -7.09 -4.14
N SER A 253 4.05 -8.19 -3.51
CA SER A 253 4.66 -8.69 -2.27
C SER A 253 5.51 -9.93 -2.54
N ARG A 254 4.94 -11.14 -2.44
CA ARG A 254 5.65 -12.42 -2.59
C ARG A 254 6.56 -12.54 -3.83
N SER A 255 6.13 -12.05 -4.99
CA SER A 255 6.92 -12.13 -6.23
C SER A 255 8.20 -11.28 -6.20
N VAL A 256 8.24 -10.24 -5.37
CA VAL A 256 9.38 -9.32 -5.25
C VAL A 256 10.19 -9.59 -3.98
N SER A 257 9.51 -9.89 -2.89
CA SER A 257 10.10 -10.04 -1.55
C SER A 257 10.67 -11.44 -1.31
N PHE A 258 10.17 -12.45 -2.04
CA PHE A 258 10.62 -13.84 -1.96
C PHE A 258 10.70 -14.51 -3.34
N PRO A 259 11.39 -13.94 -4.33
CA PRO A 259 11.61 -14.60 -5.61
C PRO A 259 12.41 -15.91 -5.37
N PRO A 260 12.19 -16.96 -6.19
CA PRO A 260 12.85 -18.25 -6.02
C PRO A 260 14.38 -18.15 -5.85
N GLU A 261 15.02 -17.27 -6.62
CA GLU A 261 16.46 -17.05 -6.62
C GLU A 261 16.95 -16.49 -5.28
N ALA A 262 16.19 -15.59 -4.65
CA ALA A 262 16.51 -15.05 -3.33
C ALA A 262 16.30 -16.10 -2.21
N GLN A 263 15.38 -17.05 -2.41
CA GLN A 263 15.16 -18.15 -1.45
C GLN A 263 16.27 -19.20 -1.51
N SER A 264 16.90 -19.39 -2.67
CA SER A 264 18.05 -20.27 -2.86
C SER A 264 19.41 -19.60 -2.68
N ALA A 265 19.44 -18.29 -2.40
CA ALA A 265 20.68 -17.53 -2.28
C ALA A 265 21.55 -18.05 -1.13
N SER A 266 22.83 -18.26 -1.42
CA SER A 266 23.83 -18.75 -0.48
C SER A 266 24.69 -17.62 0.11
N SER A 267 24.56 -16.41 -0.43
CA SER A 267 25.26 -15.22 0.03
C SER A 267 24.38 -13.96 -0.03
N MET A 268 24.77 -12.93 0.72
CA MET A 268 24.08 -11.64 0.69
C MET A 268 24.09 -10.97 -0.69
N ASP A 269 25.13 -11.17 -1.49
CA ASP A 269 25.24 -10.55 -2.81
C ASP A 269 24.34 -11.24 -3.84
N GLU A 270 24.21 -12.57 -3.77
CA GLU A 270 23.22 -13.32 -4.55
C GLU A 270 21.80 -12.88 -4.18
N TRP A 271 21.50 -12.77 -2.88
CA TRP A 271 20.20 -12.33 -2.40
C TRP A 271 19.87 -10.91 -2.89
N ARG A 272 20.80 -9.96 -2.75
CA ARG A 272 20.61 -8.57 -3.23
C ARG A 272 20.38 -8.51 -4.74
N THR A 273 21.13 -9.30 -5.50
CA THR A 273 20.99 -9.37 -6.97
C THR A 273 19.62 -9.90 -7.35
N ALA A 274 19.15 -10.97 -6.69
CA ALA A 274 17.84 -11.55 -6.93
C ALA A 274 16.70 -10.57 -6.61
N ILE A 275 16.74 -9.89 -5.46
CA ILE A 275 15.72 -8.91 -5.08
C ILE A 275 15.72 -7.70 -6.04
N ALA A 276 16.90 -7.14 -6.36
CA ALA A 276 17.00 -6.04 -7.30
C ALA A 276 16.46 -6.44 -8.69
N GLY A 277 16.75 -7.66 -9.15
CA GLY A 277 16.21 -8.21 -10.38
C GLY A 277 14.69 -8.32 -10.35
N ALA A 278 14.11 -8.80 -9.25
CA ALA A 278 12.66 -8.94 -9.10
C ALA A 278 11.94 -7.57 -9.06
N ILE A 279 12.49 -6.58 -8.37
CA ILE A 279 11.97 -5.20 -8.36
C ILE A 279 12.00 -4.63 -9.78
N ASN A 280 13.15 -4.71 -10.47
CA ASN A 280 13.30 -4.18 -11.83
C ASN A 280 12.35 -4.85 -12.82
N ALA A 281 12.17 -6.18 -12.73
CA ALA A 281 11.28 -6.93 -13.59
C ALA A 281 9.80 -6.52 -13.39
N ALA A 282 9.35 -6.44 -12.13
CA ALA A 282 7.99 -6.00 -11.82
C ALA A 282 7.76 -4.55 -12.25
N GLN A 283 8.74 -3.67 -12.02
CA GLN A 283 8.68 -2.27 -12.45
C GLN A 283 8.58 -2.15 -13.96
N ALA A 284 9.39 -2.92 -14.71
CA ALA A 284 9.37 -2.92 -16.16
C ALA A 284 8.03 -3.40 -16.74
N ASP A 285 7.46 -4.49 -16.20
CA ASP A 285 6.16 -5.01 -16.64
C ASP A 285 5.04 -3.97 -16.42
N LEU A 286 5.01 -3.34 -15.24
CA LEU A 286 4.05 -2.27 -14.95
C LEU A 286 4.27 -1.05 -15.85
N MET A 287 5.51 -0.64 -16.12
CA MET A 287 5.79 0.51 -16.99
C MET A 287 5.39 0.26 -18.44
N VAL A 288 5.53 -0.98 -18.94
CA VAL A 288 5.04 -1.36 -20.27
C VAL A 288 3.53 -1.17 -20.36
N ALA A 289 2.77 -1.54 -19.32
CA ALA A 289 1.34 -1.35 -19.31
C ALA A 289 0.92 0.11 -19.02
N ALA A 290 1.74 0.90 -18.31
CA ALA A 290 1.46 2.29 -17.99
C ALA A 290 1.67 3.25 -19.17
N ASN A 291 2.53 2.89 -20.13
CA ASN A 291 2.87 3.69 -21.31
C ASN A 291 2.06 3.33 -22.58
N ARG A 292 1.08 2.43 -22.47
CA ARG A 292 0.16 2.07 -23.56
C ARG A 292 -1.03 3.02 -23.60
#